data_AF-A0A0P9H1H4-F1
#
_entry.id   AF-A0A0P9H1H4-F1
#
_cell.length_a   1.000
_cell.length_b   1.000
_cell.length_c   1.000
_cell.angle_alpha   90.00
_cell.angle_beta   90.00
_cell.angle_gamma   90.00
#
_symmetry.space_group_name_H-M   'P 1'
#
loop_
_entity.id
_entity.type
_entity.pdbx_description
1 polymer ?
#
loop_
_entity_poly.entity_id
_entity_poly.type
_entity_poly.pdbx_seq_one_letter_code
_entity_poly.pdbx_strand_id
1 'polypeptide(L)'
;KSVSLLGIDPAVYPRVASLNFQEGDPATAYTDLGRGRALIINGVFAAQTGLHPGDTVRLTTPTGQQSYQIIAVAGDYLNAKVQTAYITQSNLQRDFRKSEDIFIQLNLAPNASAATVEPKLKAILEDYPQFRLVSGKSFFEENKQIFDQTFLAMYALLGVLAAPSLIALLNTLAIGVIERTREIGVLRAIGATRRQVRRIVIAEALLLAVIGTAFGLLAGLYLGYVLILGLG
;
A
#
# COMPACT_ATOMS: atom_id res chain seq x y z
N LYS A 1 -4.42 27.47 -1.45
CA LYS A 1 -4.34 26.15 -0.77
C LYS A 1 -2.90 25.95 -0.32
N SER A 2 -2.67 25.34 0.84
CA SER A 2 -1.32 25.03 1.33
C SER A 2 -0.83 23.71 0.73
N VAL A 3 0.44 23.65 0.36
CA VAL A 3 1.14 22.44 -0.10
C VAL A 3 2.39 22.27 0.74
N SER A 4 2.73 21.03 1.11
CA SER A 4 4.03 20.69 1.66
C SER A 4 5.09 20.66 0.55
N LEU A 5 6.20 21.38 0.72
CA LEU A 5 7.29 21.43 -0.26
C LEU A 5 8.54 20.81 0.34
N LEU A 6 9.09 19.81 -0.34
CA LEU A 6 10.31 19.11 0.06
C LEU A 6 11.43 19.38 -0.94
N GLY A 7 12.58 19.80 -0.42
CA GLY A 7 13.81 19.94 -1.20
C GLY A 7 14.57 18.62 -1.21
N ILE A 8 14.86 18.07 -2.39
CA ILE A 8 15.71 16.88 -2.56
C ILE A 8 16.94 17.19 -3.41
N ASP A 9 18.03 16.47 -3.19
CA ASP A 9 19.17 16.46 -4.11
C ASP A 9 18.90 15.39 -5.19
N PRO A 10 18.68 15.78 -6.46
CA PRO A 10 18.34 14.83 -7.52
C PRO A 10 19.45 13.80 -7.82
N ALA A 11 20.71 14.08 -7.51
CA ALA A 11 21.82 13.18 -7.76
C ALA A 11 22.03 12.16 -6.63
N VAL A 12 21.74 12.56 -5.39
CA VAL A 12 21.95 11.74 -4.19
C VAL A 12 20.69 10.99 -3.78
N TYR A 13 19.52 11.63 -3.84
CA TYR A 13 18.24 11.06 -3.40
C TYR A 13 17.96 9.65 -3.95
N PRO A 14 18.07 9.37 -5.27
CA PRO A 14 17.78 8.03 -5.81
C PRO A 14 18.73 6.93 -5.33
N ARG A 15 19.85 7.27 -4.69
CA ARG A 15 20.80 6.31 -4.11
C ARG A 15 20.48 5.91 -2.68
N VAL A 16 19.69 6.73 -1.97
CA VAL A 16 19.35 6.56 -0.55
C VAL A 16 17.85 6.35 -0.32
N ALA A 17 17.02 6.82 -1.24
CA ALA A 17 15.57 6.73 -1.21
C ALA A 17 15.01 6.57 -2.64
N SER A 18 13.72 6.29 -2.76
CA SER A 18 13.04 6.19 -4.05
C SER A 18 11.66 6.80 -3.98
N LEU A 19 11.25 7.48 -5.05
CA LEU A 19 9.86 7.84 -5.26
C LEU A 19 9.19 6.74 -6.07
N ASN A 20 7.96 6.40 -5.70
CA ASN A 20 7.10 5.52 -6.48
C ASN A 20 6.38 6.37 -7.52
N PHE A 21 6.73 6.16 -8.80
CA PHE A 21 6.19 6.91 -9.93
C PHE A 21 4.85 6.33 -10.37
N GLN A 22 3.87 7.22 -10.52
CA GLN A 22 2.54 6.94 -11.09
C GLN A 22 2.47 7.44 -12.53
N GLU A 23 3.02 8.63 -12.79
CA GLU A 23 3.13 9.23 -14.12
C GLU A 23 4.51 9.86 -14.32
N GLY A 24 5.00 9.88 -15.56
CA GLY A 24 6.33 10.38 -15.93
C GLY A 24 7.39 9.27 -16.01
N ASP A 25 8.57 9.60 -16.55
CA ASP A 25 9.69 8.66 -16.71
C ASP A 25 10.64 8.71 -15.48
N PRO A 26 10.73 7.63 -14.68
CA PRO A 26 11.64 7.57 -13.54
C PRO A 26 13.12 7.78 -13.91
N ALA A 27 13.52 7.41 -15.14
CA ALA A 27 14.91 7.51 -15.60
C ALA A 27 15.35 8.96 -15.82
N THR A 28 14.43 9.83 -16.27
CA THR A 28 14.75 11.23 -16.56
C THR A 28 14.26 12.18 -15.48
N ALA A 29 13.21 11.84 -14.72
CA ALA A 29 12.54 12.75 -13.80
C ALA A 29 13.49 13.40 -12.78
N TYR A 30 14.44 12.65 -12.20
CA TYR A 30 15.42 13.25 -11.28
C TYR A 30 16.37 14.21 -11.99
N THR A 31 16.81 13.88 -13.20
CA THR A 31 17.68 14.74 -14.01
C THR A 31 16.94 16.02 -14.42
N ASP A 32 15.69 15.89 -14.85
CA ASP A 32 14.83 17.00 -15.24
C ASP A 32 14.44 17.87 -14.04
N LEU A 33 14.30 17.30 -12.84
CA LEU A 33 14.09 18.06 -11.61
C LEU A 33 15.26 19.02 -11.36
N GLY A 34 16.48 18.60 -11.69
CA GLY A 34 17.69 19.42 -11.64
C GLY A 34 17.71 20.61 -12.61
N ARG A 35 16.82 20.65 -13.60
CA ARG A 35 16.80 21.67 -14.65
C ARG A 35 15.75 22.74 -14.34
N GLY A 36 16.20 23.97 -14.11
CA GLY A 36 15.32 25.12 -13.94
C GLY A 36 14.36 24.98 -12.75
N ARG A 37 13.10 25.35 -12.92
CA ARG A 37 12.03 25.23 -11.91
C ARG A 37 11.09 24.08 -12.27
N ALA A 38 11.54 22.87 -12.01
CA ALA A 38 10.76 21.65 -12.15
C ALA A 38 10.20 21.19 -10.79
N LEU A 39 9.11 20.43 -10.86
CA LEU A 39 8.29 20.01 -9.73
C LEU A 39 7.82 18.57 -9.94
N ILE A 40 7.99 17.72 -8.94
CA ILE A 40 7.31 16.42 -8.88
C ILE A 40 6.20 16.55 -7.83
N ILE A 41 4.99 16.10 -8.15
CA ILE A 41 3.86 16.13 -7.22
C ILE A 41 3.47 14.70 -6.84
N ASN A 42 2.92 14.48 -5.65
CA ASN A 42 2.38 13.17 -5.30
C ASN A 42 0.95 12.96 -5.84
N GLY A 43 0.48 11.71 -5.84
CA GLY A 43 -0.86 11.37 -6.33
C GLY A 43 -1.99 12.11 -5.62
N VAL A 44 -1.86 12.40 -4.32
CA VAL A 44 -2.85 13.19 -3.57
C VAL A 44 -2.97 14.61 -4.11
N PHE A 45 -1.84 15.26 -4.41
CA PHE A 45 -1.82 16.56 -5.05
C PHE A 45 -2.49 16.46 -6.44
N ALA A 46 -2.04 15.53 -7.28
CA ALA A 46 -2.55 15.36 -8.64
C ALA A 46 -4.07 15.15 -8.65
N ALA A 47 -4.58 14.20 -7.87
CA ALA A 47 -6.02 13.89 -7.79
C ALA A 47 -6.88 15.06 -7.29
N GLN A 48 -6.37 15.86 -6.34
CA GLN A 48 -7.13 16.99 -5.77
C GLN A 48 -7.08 18.27 -6.61
N THR A 49 -6.14 18.37 -7.54
CA THR A 49 -5.98 19.55 -8.40
C THR A 49 -6.31 19.28 -9.87
N GLY A 50 -6.33 18.01 -10.28
CA GLY A 50 -6.49 17.60 -11.67
C GLY A 50 -5.30 17.98 -12.56
N LEU A 51 -4.12 18.15 -11.96
CA LEU A 51 -2.90 18.55 -12.68
C LEU A 51 -2.05 17.34 -13.04
N HIS A 52 -1.43 17.41 -14.21
CA HIS A 52 -0.66 16.32 -14.81
C HIS A 52 0.76 16.78 -15.19
N PRO A 53 1.67 15.84 -15.50
CA PRO A 53 2.97 16.17 -16.09
C PRO A 53 2.81 17.00 -17.36
N GLY A 54 3.59 18.07 -17.48
CA GLY A 54 3.49 19.09 -18.53
C GLY A 54 2.82 20.38 -18.06
N ASP A 55 1.94 20.31 -17.05
CA ASP A 55 1.28 21.50 -16.51
C ASP A 55 2.24 22.41 -15.74
N THR A 56 1.85 23.66 -15.55
CA THR A 56 2.61 24.65 -14.78
C THR A 56 1.82 25.14 -13.58
N VAL A 57 2.46 25.15 -12.42
CA VAL A 57 1.91 25.66 -11.17
C VAL A 57 2.64 26.94 -10.76
N ARG A 58 1.90 27.93 -10.28
CA ARG A 58 2.46 29.15 -9.69
C ARG A 58 2.56 28.99 -8.19
N LEU A 59 3.78 28.89 -7.68
CA LEU A 59 4.06 28.83 -6.25
C LEU A 59 4.26 30.24 -5.70
N THR A 60 3.58 30.55 -4.59
CA THR A 60 3.80 31.80 -3.86
C THR A 60 5.05 31.64 -3.01
N THR A 61 6.09 32.42 -3.32
CA THR A 61 7.36 32.41 -2.61
C THR A 61 7.61 33.77 -1.93
N PRO A 62 8.51 33.86 -0.94
CA PRO A 62 8.92 35.13 -0.35
C PRO A 62 9.49 36.14 -1.38
N THR A 63 9.98 35.65 -2.52
CA THR A 63 10.52 36.49 -3.62
C THR A 63 9.48 36.88 -4.68
N GLY A 64 8.21 36.51 -4.47
CA GLY A 64 7.12 36.67 -5.43
C GLY A 64 6.61 35.32 -5.95
N GLN A 65 5.68 35.36 -6.89
CA GLN A 65 5.20 34.13 -7.51
C GLN A 65 6.21 33.60 -8.53
N GLN A 66 6.51 32.31 -8.44
CA GLN A 66 7.40 31.61 -9.37
C GLN A 66 6.64 30.48 -10.05
N SER A 67 6.85 30.33 -11.35
CA SER A 67 6.26 29.24 -12.14
C SER A 67 7.14 28.01 -12.08
N TYR A 68 6.52 26.87 -11.79
CA TYR A 68 7.14 25.54 -11.71
C TYR A 68 6.42 24.58 -12.64
N GLN A 69 7.18 23.85 -13.47
CA GLN A 69 6.62 22.84 -14.37
C GLN A 69 6.52 21.50 -13.66
N ILE A 70 5.36 20.85 -13.74
CA ILE A 70 5.17 19.49 -13.26
C ILE A 70 5.81 18.54 -14.26
N ILE A 71 6.78 17.75 -13.82
CA ILE A 71 7.51 16.81 -14.68
C ILE A 71 7.10 15.35 -14.47
N ALA A 72 6.54 15.02 -13.31
CA ALA A 72 6.10 13.67 -12.96
C ALA A 72 5.12 13.70 -11.79
N VAL A 73 4.34 12.61 -11.67
CA VAL A 73 3.56 12.30 -10.48
C VAL A 73 4.23 11.14 -9.76
N ALA A 74 4.82 11.42 -8.61
CA ALA A 74 5.51 10.43 -7.79
C ALA A 74 5.49 10.81 -6.31
N GLY A 75 5.53 9.82 -5.42
CA GLY A 75 5.54 10.05 -3.98
C GLY A 75 6.28 8.99 -3.21
N ASP A 76 6.53 9.28 -1.94
CA ASP A 76 7.06 8.33 -0.96
C ASP A 76 5.99 7.90 0.05
N TYR A 77 6.31 6.86 0.82
CA TYR A 77 5.41 6.34 1.86
C TYR A 77 5.14 7.36 2.98
N LEU A 78 6.12 8.22 3.30
CA LEU A 78 6.04 9.18 4.39
C LEU A 78 5.05 10.32 4.10
N ASN A 79 4.87 10.66 2.81
CA ASN A 79 4.06 11.77 2.34
C ASN A 79 2.81 11.32 1.59
N ALA A 80 2.41 10.04 1.70
CA ALA A 80 1.29 9.48 0.96
C ALA A 80 -0.10 10.06 1.32
N LYS A 81 -0.23 10.80 2.44
CA LYS A 81 -1.52 11.32 2.95
C LYS A 81 -1.70 12.83 2.86
N VAL A 82 -0.69 13.57 2.44
CA VAL A 82 -0.69 15.04 2.42
C VAL A 82 -0.34 15.52 1.02
N GLN A 83 -0.87 16.66 0.57
CA GLN A 83 -0.43 17.27 -0.69
C GLN A 83 1.05 17.66 -0.58
N THR A 84 1.91 16.92 -1.26
CA THR A 84 3.37 17.11 -1.21
C THR A 84 3.92 17.29 -2.61
N ALA A 85 4.83 18.24 -2.73
CA ALA A 85 5.60 18.54 -3.91
C ALA A 85 7.10 18.46 -3.60
N TYR A 86 7.88 17.95 -4.56
CA TYR A 86 9.32 17.82 -4.48
C TYR A 86 9.96 18.78 -5.48
N ILE A 87 10.91 19.58 -5.00
CA ILE A 87 11.77 20.48 -5.78
C ILE A 87 13.24 20.22 -5.42
N THR A 88 14.18 20.82 -6.14
CA THR A 88 15.59 20.74 -5.74
C THR A 88 15.85 21.57 -4.48
N GLN A 89 16.77 21.11 -3.63
CA GLN A 89 17.25 21.91 -2.49
C GLN A 89 17.78 23.29 -2.92
N SER A 90 18.42 23.38 -4.10
CA SER A 90 18.86 24.66 -4.67
C SER A 90 17.71 25.61 -4.99
N ASN A 91 16.58 25.09 -5.50
CA ASN A 91 15.39 25.90 -5.76
C ASN A 91 14.69 26.31 -4.47
N LEU A 92 14.66 25.42 -3.47
CA LEU A 92 14.13 25.73 -2.14
C LEU A 92 14.92 26.87 -1.49
N GLN A 93 16.25 26.82 -1.54
CA GLN A 93 17.10 27.90 -1.03
C GLN A 93 16.95 29.20 -1.84
N ARG A 94 16.94 29.11 -3.18
CA ARG A 94 16.84 30.28 -4.07
C ARG A 94 15.50 31.01 -3.91
N ASP A 95 14.40 30.28 -4.00
CA ASP A 95 13.07 30.87 -4.12
C ASP A 95 12.40 31.05 -2.75
N PHE A 96 12.64 30.13 -1.79
CA PHE A 96 12.01 30.14 -0.47
C PHE A 96 12.94 30.58 0.68
N ARG A 97 14.25 30.77 0.42
CA ARG A 97 15.27 31.12 1.43
C ARG A 97 15.34 30.10 2.57
N LYS A 98 15.17 28.82 2.22
CA LYS A 98 15.17 27.69 3.16
C LYS A 98 16.26 26.69 2.80
N SER A 99 17.13 26.42 3.77
CA SER A 99 18.26 25.45 3.72
C SER A 99 18.27 24.52 4.93
N GLU A 100 17.20 24.51 5.71
CA GLU A 100 17.05 23.65 6.88
C GLU A 100 16.84 22.21 6.40
N ASP A 101 17.69 21.28 6.83
CA ASP A 101 17.51 19.86 6.58
C ASP A 101 16.57 19.25 7.64
N ILE A 102 15.47 18.65 7.17
CA ILE A 102 14.50 17.98 8.04
C ILE A 102 14.68 16.45 8.09
N PHE A 103 15.38 15.89 7.10
CA PHE A 103 15.68 14.46 7.01
C PHE A 103 17.05 14.24 6.39
N ILE A 104 17.84 13.37 7.03
CA ILE A 104 19.11 12.88 6.49
C ILE A 104 18.96 11.37 6.32
N GLN A 105 19.11 10.89 5.10
CA GLN A 105 19.00 9.47 4.76
C GLN A 105 20.37 8.94 4.34
N LEU A 106 20.72 7.77 4.87
CA LEU A 106 22.04 7.18 4.76
C LEU A 106 21.87 5.70 4.44
N ASN A 107 22.53 5.23 3.39
CA ASN A 107 22.66 3.80 3.13
C ASN A 107 23.99 3.29 3.68
N LEU A 108 23.96 2.12 4.30
CA LEU A 108 25.18 1.42 4.67
C LEU A 108 25.91 0.98 3.41
N ALA A 109 27.24 1.12 3.42
CA ALA A 109 28.06 0.53 2.38
C ALA A 109 27.87 -1.01 2.37
N PRO A 110 28.04 -1.70 1.23
CA PRO A 110 27.73 -3.13 1.11
C PRO A 110 28.39 -4.04 2.15
N ASN A 111 29.59 -3.66 2.63
CA ASN A 111 30.36 -4.43 3.61
C ASN A 111 30.25 -3.87 5.05
N ALA A 112 29.40 -2.87 5.29
CA ALA A 112 29.25 -2.25 6.59
C ALA A 112 28.14 -2.93 7.40
N SER A 113 28.43 -3.25 8.66
CA SER A 113 27.44 -3.81 9.59
C SER A 113 26.71 -2.71 10.36
N ALA A 114 25.38 -2.77 10.37
CA ALA A 114 24.54 -1.87 11.18
C ALA A 114 24.94 -1.91 12.66
N ALA A 115 25.27 -3.08 13.20
CA ALA A 115 25.68 -3.25 14.58
C ALA A 115 26.98 -2.49 14.93
N THR A 116 27.83 -2.21 13.94
CA THR A 116 29.07 -1.44 14.12
C THR A 116 28.89 0.04 13.81
N VAL A 117 28.02 0.39 12.86
CA VAL A 117 27.82 1.77 12.39
C VAL A 117 26.83 2.53 13.27
N GLU A 118 25.73 1.92 13.69
CA GLU A 118 24.70 2.58 14.50
C GLU A 118 25.23 3.15 15.83
N PRO A 119 26.09 2.45 16.61
CA PRO A 119 26.66 3.04 17.82
C PRO A 119 27.51 4.28 17.55
N LYS A 120 28.26 4.29 16.43
CA LYS A 120 29.08 5.45 16.03
C LYS A 120 28.21 6.62 15.61
N LEU A 121 27.13 6.38 14.86
CA LEU A 121 26.15 7.41 14.51
C LEU A 121 25.46 7.96 15.76
N LYS A 122 25.08 7.10 16.71
CA LYS A 122 24.50 7.54 18.00
C LYS A 122 25.44 8.47 18.76
N ALA A 123 26.73 8.14 18.82
CA ALA A 123 27.73 9.00 19.47
C ALA A 123 27.86 10.38 18.79
N ILE A 124 27.86 10.42 17.44
CA ILE A 124 27.86 11.70 16.70
C ILE A 124 26.60 12.51 17.01
N LEU A 125 25.44 11.84 17.14
CA LEU A 125 24.17 12.50 17.41
C LEU A 125 24.03 13.03 18.84
N GLU A 126 24.93 12.67 19.77
CA GLU A 126 24.95 13.28 21.11
C GLU A 126 25.20 14.79 21.05
N ASP A 127 25.98 15.25 20.07
CA ASP A 127 26.23 16.68 19.80
C ASP A 127 25.05 17.37 19.08
N TYR A 128 24.07 16.60 18.60
CA TYR A 128 22.94 17.10 17.82
C TYR A 128 21.59 16.55 18.32
N PRO A 129 21.13 16.94 19.51
CA PRO A 129 19.94 16.37 20.17
C PRO A 129 18.62 16.59 19.40
N GLN A 130 18.59 17.50 18.43
CA GLN A 130 17.44 17.69 17.54
C GLN A 130 17.24 16.55 16.53
N PHE A 131 18.26 15.73 16.28
CA PHE A 131 18.18 14.60 15.37
C PHE A 131 18.06 13.28 16.13
N ARG A 132 17.17 12.41 15.63
CA ARG A 132 17.01 11.05 16.15
C ARG A 132 17.43 10.05 15.08
N LEU A 133 18.30 9.11 15.45
CA LEU A 133 18.61 7.98 14.58
C LEU A 133 17.39 7.06 14.49
N VAL A 134 16.89 6.86 13.28
CA VAL A 134 15.87 5.86 12.95
C VAL A 134 16.52 4.86 12.01
N SER A 135 16.64 3.60 12.45
CA SER A 135 17.16 2.53 11.61
C SER A 135 16.07 2.10 10.62
N GLY A 136 16.40 2.00 9.33
CA GLY A 136 15.44 1.52 8.33
C GLY A 136 14.91 0.12 8.64
N LYS A 137 15.75 -0.74 9.25
CA LYS A 137 15.34 -2.08 9.67
C LYS A 137 14.34 -2.05 10.83
N SER A 138 14.61 -1.25 11.87
CA SER A 138 13.67 -1.14 13.00
C SER A 138 12.35 -0.50 12.57
N PHE A 139 12.41 0.51 11.69
CA PHE A 139 11.22 1.13 11.11
C PHE A 139 10.39 0.10 10.32
N PHE A 140 11.03 -0.72 9.49
CA PHE A 140 10.33 -1.77 8.75
C PHE A 140 9.73 -2.85 9.66
N GLU A 141 10.48 -3.30 10.68
CA GLU A 141 10.00 -4.30 11.64
C GLU A 141 8.82 -3.80 12.48
N GLU A 142 8.88 -2.56 12.98
CA GLU A 142 7.78 -1.92 13.73
C GLU A 142 6.52 -1.75 12.85
N ASN A 143 6.67 -1.26 11.62
CA ASN A 143 5.55 -1.13 10.69
C ASN A 143 4.98 -2.51 10.31
N LYS A 144 5.84 -3.50 10.06
CA LYS A 144 5.44 -4.88 9.77
C LYS A 144 4.61 -5.46 10.92
N GLN A 145 5.00 -5.23 12.17
CA GLN A 145 4.22 -5.69 13.33
C GLN A 145 2.81 -5.11 13.36
N ILE A 146 2.64 -3.83 13.04
CA ILE A 146 1.31 -3.19 12.94
C ILE A 146 0.47 -3.84 11.84
N PHE A 147 1.07 -4.12 10.68
CA PHE A 147 0.39 -4.84 9.60
C PHE A 147 0.02 -6.27 10.00
N ASP A 148 0.94 -7.01 10.60
CA ASP A 148 0.71 -8.39 11.04
C ASP A 148 -0.43 -8.43 12.08
N GLN A 149 -0.51 -7.47 13.00
CA GLN A 149 -1.61 -7.35 13.95
C GLN A 149 -2.94 -7.01 13.26
N THR A 150 -2.92 -6.13 12.26
CA THR A 150 -4.11 -5.78 11.48
C THR A 150 -4.62 -6.99 10.69
N PHE A 151 -3.74 -7.74 10.02
CA PHE A 151 -4.11 -8.97 9.32
C PHE A 151 -4.61 -10.05 10.28
N LEU A 152 -3.98 -10.21 11.44
CA LEU A 152 -4.46 -11.11 12.48
C LEU A 152 -5.91 -10.77 12.89
N ALA A 153 -6.20 -9.49 13.13
CA ALA A 153 -7.54 -9.04 13.48
C ALA A 153 -8.55 -9.29 12.34
N MET A 154 -8.15 -9.07 11.09
CA MET A 154 -8.99 -9.38 9.92
C MET A 154 -9.25 -10.89 9.79
N TYR A 155 -8.25 -11.74 9.98
CA TYR A 155 -8.42 -13.19 9.96
C TYR A 155 -9.29 -13.69 11.12
N ALA A 156 -9.16 -13.09 12.30
CA ALA A 156 -10.05 -13.38 13.42
C ALA A 156 -11.50 -13.00 13.10
N LEU A 157 -11.72 -11.82 12.52
CA LEU A 157 -13.05 -11.39 12.08
C LEU A 157 -13.61 -12.32 10.99
N LEU A 158 -12.80 -12.72 10.02
CA LEU A 158 -13.19 -13.71 9.01
C LEU A 158 -13.60 -15.04 9.64
N GLY A 159 -12.87 -15.52 10.66
CA GLY A 159 -13.23 -16.71 11.41
C GLY A 159 -14.58 -16.58 12.12
N VAL A 160 -14.82 -15.44 12.78
CA VAL A 160 -16.10 -15.14 13.46
C VAL A 160 -17.25 -15.06 12.46
N LEU A 161 -17.04 -14.48 11.28
CA LEU A 161 -18.06 -14.38 10.22
C LEU A 161 -18.30 -15.73 9.51
N ALA A 162 -17.28 -16.57 9.39
CA ALA A 162 -17.40 -17.88 8.77
C ALA A 162 -18.23 -18.87 9.61
N ALA A 163 -18.20 -18.75 10.94
CA ALA A 163 -18.93 -19.63 11.85
C ALA A 163 -20.46 -19.66 11.60
N PRO A 164 -21.20 -18.54 11.60
CA PRO A 164 -22.63 -18.54 11.30
C PRO A 164 -22.93 -18.97 9.86
N SER A 165 -22.07 -18.63 8.89
CA SER A 165 -22.23 -19.10 7.51
C SER A 165 -22.14 -20.62 7.39
N LEU A 166 -21.21 -21.25 8.12
CA LEU A 166 -21.08 -22.71 8.16
C LEU A 166 -22.31 -23.35 8.81
N ILE A 167 -22.81 -22.79 9.90
CA ILE A 167 -24.02 -23.27 10.57
C ILE A 167 -25.23 -23.17 9.62
N ALA A 168 -25.39 -22.04 8.93
CA ALA A 168 -26.46 -21.84 7.95
C ALA A 168 -26.39 -22.88 6.82
N LEU A 169 -25.19 -23.12 6.27
CA LEU A 169 -24.98 -24.13 5.23
C LEU A 169 -25.34 -25.54 5.72
N LEU A 170 -24.89 -25.92 6.91
CA LEU A 170 -25.20 -27.22 7.50
C LEU A 170 -26.70 -27.39 7.72
N ASN A 171 -27.39 -26.35 8.17
CA ASN A 171 -28.84 -26.37 8.38
C ASN A 171 -29.59 -26.59 7.04
N THR A 172 -29.21 -25.86 5.99
CA THR A 172 -29.82 -26.04 4.66
C THR A 172 -29.58 -27.45 4.11
N LEU A 173 -28.36 -27.98 4.24
CA LEU A 173 -28.06 -29.36 3.82
C LEU A 173 -28.85 -30.38 4.64
N ALA A 174 -28.98 -30.18 5.95
CA ALA A 174 -29.75 -31.05 6.81
C ALA A 174 -31.23 -31.09 6.41
N ILE A 175 -31.84 -29.92 6.15
CA ILE A 175 -33.22 -29.83 5.66
C ILE A 175 -33.37 -30.58 4.32
N GLY A 176 -32.48 -30.33 3.35
CA GLY A 176 -32.55 -31.01 2.05
C GLY A 176 -32.41 -32.53 2.14
N VAL A 177 -31.56 -33.03 3.06
CA VAL A 177 -31.46 -34.48 3.32
C VAL A 177 -32.73 -35.01 3.99
N ILE A 178 -33.30 -34.28 4.95
CA ILE A 178 -34.54 -34.67 5.65
C ILE A 178 -35.69 -34.80 4.65
N GLU A 179 -35.86 -33.84 3.75
CA GLU A 179 -36.91 -33.86 2.72
C GLU A 179 -36.79 -35.09 1.80
N ARG A 180 -35.57 -35.48 1.43
CA ARG A 180 -35.30 -36.65 0.57
C ARG A 180 -35.16 -37.97 1.32
N THR A 181 -35.39 -38.02 2.63
CA THR A 181 -35.26 -39.27 3.43
C THR A 181 -36.12 -40.40 2.89
N ARG A 182 -37.34 -40.11 2.42
CA ARG A 182 -38.25 -41.10 1.83
C ARG A 182 -37.67 -41.69 0.54
N GLU A 183 -37.08 -40.86 -0.31
CA GLU A 183 -36.43 -41.28 -1.56
C GLU A 183 -35.20 -42.15 -1.27
N ILE A 184 -34.38 -41.76 -0.29
CA ILE A 184 -33.23 -42.54 0.20
C ILE A 184 -33.71 -43.89 0.75
N GLY A 185 -34.85 -43.93 1.43
CA GLY A 185 -35.48 -45.15 1.92
C GLY A 185 -35.86 -46.12 0.80
N VAL A 186 -36.44 -45.61 -0.29
CA VAL A 186 -36.76 -46.39 -1.49
C VAL A 186 -35.49 -46.90 -2.18
N LEU A 187 -34.48 -46.04 -2.36
CA LEU A 187 -33.17 -46.43 -2.93
C LEU A 187 -32.52 -47.55 -2.11
N ARG A 188 -32.61 -47.51 -0.78
CA ARG A 188 -32.10 -48.57 0.09
C ARG A 188 -32.92 -49.86 0.01
N ALA A 189 -34.24 -49.77 -0.18
CA ALA A 189 -35.10 -50.95 -0.33
C ALA A 189 -34.80 -51.73 -1.62
N ILE A 190 -34.37 -51.03 -2.68
CA ILE A 190 -33.93 -51.64 -3.95
C ILE A 190 -32.44 -52.02 -3.97
N GLY A 191 -31.74 -51.93 -2.83
CA GLY A 191 -30.37 -52.45 -2.67
C GLY A 191 -29.24 -51.42 -2.61
N ALA A 192 -29.53 -50.11 -2.58
CA ALA A 192 -28.46 -49.10 -2.46
C ALA A 192 -27.71 -49.22 -1.12
N THR A 193 -26.38 -49.21 -1.20
CA THR A 193 -25.49 -49.29 -0.03
C THR A 193 -25.39 -47.96 0.70
N ARG A 194 -25.10 -47.98 2.01
CA ARG A 194 -24.86 -46.77 2.82
C ARG A 194 -23.74 -45.88 2.23
N ARG A 195 -22.74 -46.50 1.58
CA ARG A 195 -21.62 -45.78 0.94
C ARG A 195 -22.09 -45.00 -0.30
N GLN A 196 -23.00 -45.56 -1.10
CA GLN A 196 -23.55 -44.88 -2.27
C GLN A 196 -24.38 -43.65 -1.87
N VAL A 197 -25.24 -43.78 -0.85
CA VAL A 197 -26.01 -42.65 -0.32
C VAL A 197 -25.08 -41.55 0.23
N ARG A 198 -24.06 -41.91 1.02
CA ARG A 198 -23.08 -40.95 1.54
C ARG A 198 -22.32 -40.21 0.43
N ARG A 199 -21.95 -40.90 -0.66
CA ARG A 199 -21.28 -40.27 -1.82
C ARG A 199 -22.17 -39.22 -2.49
N ILE A 200 -23.46 -39.49 -2.64
CA ILE A 200 -24.41 -38.55 -3.24
C ILE A 200 -24.47 -37.27 -2.40
N VAL A 201 -24.64 -37.39 -1.07
CA VAL A 201 -24.70 -36.23 -0.17
C VAL A 201 -23.38 -35.45 -0.17
N ILE A 202 -22.23 -36.13 -0.16
CA ILE A 202 -20.92 -35.46 -0.26
C ILE A 202 -20.76 -34.75 -1.61
N ALA A 203 -21.21 -35.36 -2.71
CA ALA A 203 -21.14 -34.73 -4.03
C ALA A 203 -22.00 -33.46 -4.11
N GLU A 204 -23.20 -33.47 -3.52
CA GLU A 204 -24.07 -32.29 -3.42
C GLU A 204 -23.40 -31.17 -2.60
N ALA A 205 -22.82 -31.51 -1.44
CA ALA A 205 -22.09 -30.55 -0.62
C ALA A 205 -20.84 -29.99 -1.34
N LEU A 206 -20.08 -30.84 -2.04
CA LEU A 206 -18.92 -30.41 -2.82
C LEU A 206 -19.30 -29.50 -3.98
N LEU A 207 -20.40 -29.80 -4.67
CA LEU A 207 -20.89 -28.97 -5.77
C LEU A 207 -21.30 -27.58 -5.27
N LEU A 208 -22.01 -27.50 -4.15
CA LEU A 208 -22.34 -26.23 -3.49
C LEU A 208 -21.09 -25.47 -3.04
N ALA A 209 -20.09 -26.17 -2.49
CA ALA A 209 -18.82 -25.57 -2.10
C ALA A 209 -18.07 -24.99 -3.32
N VAL A 210 -17.97 -25.73 -4.42
CA VAL A 210 -17.31 -25.27 -5.65
C VAL A 210 -18.01 -24.03 -6.22
N ILE A 211 -19.34 -24.04 -6.30
CA ILE A 211 -20.12 -22.89 -6.77
C ILE A 211 -19.93 -21.68 -5.85
N GLY A 212 -20.03 -21.88 -4.54
CA GLY A 212 -19.82 -20.83 -3.55
C GLY A 212 -18.42 -20.23 -3.60
N THR A 213 -17.38 -21.07 -3.74
CA THR A 213 -16.00 -20.62 -3.91
C THR A 213 -15.81 -19.86 -5.22
N ALA A 214 -16.39 -20.33 -6.33
CA ALA A 214 -16.31 -19.62 -7.61
C ALA A 214 -16.92 -18.22 -7.52
N PHE A 215 -18.13 -18.09 -6.97
CA PHE A 215 -18.76 -16.77 -6.77
C PHE A 215 -17.99 -15.90 -5.77
N GLY A 216 -17.49 -16.49 -4.68
CA GLY A 216 -16.68 -15.77 -3.69
C GLY A 216 -15.38 -15.22 -4.28
N LEU A 217 -14.68 -16.00 -5.10
CA LEU A 217 -13.48 -15.55 -5.82
C LEU A 217 -13.80 -14.45 -6.82
N LEU A 218 -14.86 -14.61 -7.62
CA LEU A 218 -15.27 -13.59 -8.59
C LEU A 218 -15.64 -12.27 -7.90
N ALA A 219 -16.45 -12.31 -6.85
CA ALA A 219 -16.82 -11.13 -6.08
C ALA A 219 -15.61 -10.50 -5.39
N GLY A 220 -14.73 -11.30 -4.80
CA GLY A 220 -13.51 -10.84 -4.14
C GLY A 220 -12.53 -10.16 -5.11
N LEU A 221 -12.30 -10.75 -6.27
CA LEU A 221 -11.47 -10.16 -7.33
C LEU A 221 -12.08 -8.86 -7.87
N TYR A 222 -13.40 -8.85 -8.10
CA TYR A 222 -14.10 -7.66 -8.56
C TYR A 222 -14.01 -6.50 -7.55
N LEU A 223 -14.30 -6.76 -6.28
CA LEU A 223 -14.19 -5.75 -5.22
C LEU A 223 -12.74 -5.27 -5.04
N GLY A 224 -11.77 -6.18 -5.12
CA GLY A 224 -10.35 -5.84 -5.07
C GLY A 224 -9.93 -4.94 -6.23
N TYR A 225 -10.40 -5.24 -7.45
CA TYR A 225 -10.15 -4.42 -8.63
C TYR A 225 -10.76 -3.02 -8.50
N VAL A 226 -12.02 -2.91 -8.06
CA VAL A 226 -12.70 -1.63 -7.83
C VAL A 226 -11.98 -0.81 -6.76
N LEU A 227 -11.49 -1.44 -5.69
CA LEU A 227 -10.73 -0.77 -4.63
C LEU A 227 -9.41 -0.22 -5.15
N ILE A 228 -8.70 -0.95 -6.01
CA ILE A 228 -7.46 -0.46 -6.65
C ILE A 228 -7.77 0.73 -7.56
N LEU A 229 -8.81 0.66 -8.38
CA LEU A 229 -9.23 1.77 -9.25
C LEU A 229 -9.66 3.01 -8.45
N GLY A 230 -10.23 2.84 -7.26
CA GLY A 230 -10.60 3.97 -6.40
C GLY A 230 -9.43 4.59 -5.64
N LEU A 231 -8.28 3.91 -5.59
CA LEU A 231 -7.05 4.40 -4.94
C LEU A 231 -6.02 4.97 -5.93
N GLY A 232 -6.18 4.73 -7.23
CA GLY A 232 -5.39 5.32 -8.32
C GLY A 232 -6.06 6.56 -8.87
#